data_AF-A0A838R398-F1
#
_entry.id   AF-A0A838R398-F1
#
_cell.length_a   1.000
_cell.length_b   1.000
_cell.length_c   1.000
_cell.angle_alpha   90.00
_cell.angle_beta   90.00
_cell.angle_gamma   90.00
#
_symmetry.space_group_name_H-M   'P 1'
#
loop_
_entity.id
_entity.type
_entity.pdbx_description
1 polymer ?
#
loop_
_entity_poly.entity_id
_entity_poly.type
_entity_poly.pdbx_seq_one_letter_code
_entity_poly.pdbx_strand_id
1 'polypeptide(L)'
;MRRRILPGAAPRRNGGPVSRAAERVDSAAATARKTGARLARAETLNATLHWSQELLDAEAARVDGMAAPGPLGGMPIAIKDNIVTVEQPTTCGSRILEGYLSPYTATAVERLRAAGAMVAAKT
;
A
#
# COMPACT_ATOMS: atom_id res chain seq x y z
N MET A 1 -17.53 -8.38 -18.01
CA MET A 1 -16.84 -9.21 -19.03
C MET A 1 -15.44 -9.56 -18.53
N ARG A 2 -15.12 -10.85 -18.31
CA ARG A 2 -13.77 -11.28 -17.92
C ARG A 2 -13.02 -11.75 -19.17
N ARG A 3 -12.16 -10.90 -19.75
CA ARG A 3 -11.30 -11.31 -20.86
C ARG A 3 -10.18 -12.20 -20.32
N ARG A 4 -10.20 -13.47 -20.70
CA ARG A 4 -9.13 -14.44 -20.46
C ARG A 4 -8.03 -14.13 -21.48
N ILE A 5 -6.83 -13.75 -21.01
CA ILE A 5 -5.72 -13.30 -21.89
C ILE A 5 -5.03 -14.49 -22.58
N LEU A 6 -5.11 -15.71 -22.03
CA LEU A 6 -4.46 -16.91 -22.59
C LEU A 6 -5.39 -18.14 -22.63
N PRO A 7 -5.37 -18.95 -23.71
CA PRO A 7 -6.08 -20.24 -23.77
C PRO A 7 -5.57 -21.19 -22.69
N GLY A 8 -6.47 -21.93 -22.02
CA GLY A 8 -6.11 -22.96 -21.04
C GLY A 8 -5.74 -22.46 -19.63
N ALA A 9 -5.45 -21.18 -19.43
CA ALA A 9 -5.13 -20.65 -18.10
C ALA A 9 -6.34 -20.73 -17.14
N ALA A 10 -6.16 -21.33 -15.96
CA ALA A 10 -7.17 -21.32 -14.90
C ALA A 10 -7.63 -19.88 -14.61
N PRO A 11 -8.93 -19.64 -14.31
CA PRO A 11 -9.40 -18.32 -13.97
C PRO A 11 -8.55 -17.77 -12.82
N ARG A 12 -7.93 -16.60 -13.00
CA ARG A 12 -7.23 -15.94 -11.89
C ARG A 12 -8.24 -15.76 -10.77
N ARG A 13 -8.02 -16.43 -9.64
CA ARG A 13 -8.54 -16.00 -8.35
C ARG A 13 -7.79 -14.71 -8.05
N ASN A 14 -8.28 -13.58 -8.58
CA ASN A 14 -7.92 -12.29 -8.01
C ASN A 14 -8.18 -12.41 -6.51
N GLY A 15 -7.22 -11.98 -5.69
CA GLY A 15 -7.29 -12.04 -4.24
C GLY A 15 -8.68 -11.66 -3.73
N GLY A 16 -9.06 -12.23 -2.58
CA GLY A 16 -10.39 -12.03 -1.97
C GLY A 16 -10.85 -10.56 -2.08
N PRO A 17 -12.14 -10.33 -2.26
CA PRO A 17 -12.61 -9.05 -2.75
C PRO A 17 -12.14 -7.92 -1.81
N VAL A 18 -11.58 -6.85 -2.39
CA VAL A 18 -11.25 -5.62 -1.66
C VAL A 18 -12.47 -5.11 -0.88
N SER A 19 -13.68 -5.42 -1.37
CA SER A 19 -14.96 -5.12 -0.70
C SER A 19 -15.12 -5.76 0.68
N ARG A 20 -14.42 -6.86 1.01
CA ARG A 20 -14.48 -7.48 2.36
C ARG A 20 -13.54 -6.82 3.37
N ALA A 21 -12.48 -6.16 2.92
CA ALA A 21 -11.62 -5.41 3.83
C ALA A 21 -12.20 -4.03 4.21
N ALA A 22 -13.30 -3.62 3.56
CA ALA A 22 -14.13 -2.47 3.94
C ALA A 22 -15.20 -2.81 5.00
N GLU A 23 -15.41 -4.08 5.34
CA GLU A 23 -16.18 -4.51 6.52
C GLU A 23 -15.31 -4.26 7.77
N ARG A 24 -15.12 -2.98 8.12
CA ARG A 24 -14.23 -2.53 9.20
C ARG A 24 -14.70 -3.03 10.57
N VAL A 25 -13.81 -3.70 11.29
CA VAL A 25 -13.95 -3.95 12.75
C VAL A 25 -12.83 -3.25 13.54
N ASP A 26 -11.73 -2.84 12.90
CA ASP A 26 -10.53 -2.29 13.54
C ASP A 26 -10.30 -0.80 13.21
N SER A 27 -9.70 -0.05 14.16
CA SER A 27 -9.21 1.33 13.93
C SER A 27 -8.01 1.36 12.96
N ALA A 28 -7.69 2.54 12.39
CA ALA A 28 -6.53 2.66 11.50
C ALA A 28 -5.23 2.30 12.24
N ALA A 29 -5.07 2.73 13.49
CA ALA A 29 -3.94 2.36 14.34
C ALA A 29 -3.83 0.83 14.57
N ALA A 30 -4.95 0.15 14.82
CA ALA A 30 -4.94 -1.32 14.94
C ALA A 30 -4.56 -1.99 13.62
N THR A 31 -5.00 -1.43 12.49
CA THR A 31 -4.67 -1.91 11.15
C THR A 31 -3.19 -1.71 10.82
N ALA A 32 -2.60 -0.56 11.17
CA ALA A 32 -1.17 -0.29 11.02
C ALA A 32 -0.32 -1.31 11.80
N ARG A 33 -0.64 -1.57 13.08
CA ARG A 33 0.07 -2.59 13.89
C ARG A 33 -0.01 -3.98 13.27
N LYS A 34 -1.21 -4.42 12.85
CA LYS A 34 -1.39 -5.74 12.21
C LYS A 34 -0.63 -5.83 10.88
N THR A 35 -0.59 -4.73 10.11
CA THR A 35 0.12 -4.66 8.84
C THR A 35 1.63 -4.74 9.03
N GLY A 36 2.20 -3.95 9.95
CA GLY A 36 3.63 -4.00 10.26
C GLY A 36 4.07 -5.38 10.77
N ALA A 37 3.27 -6.01 11.65
CA ALA A 37 3.54 -7.37 12.11
C ALA A 37 3.52 -8.40 10.96
N ARG A 38 2.66 -8.20 9.95
CA ARG A 38 2.61 -9.06 8.76
C ARG A 38 3.81 -8.84 7.84
N LEU A 39 4.23 -7.59 7.63
CA LEU A 39 5.40 -7.25 6.82
C LEU A 39 6.68 -7.82 7.44
N ALA A 40 6.88 -7.65 8.74
CA ALA A 40 8.01 -8.23 9.47
C ALA A 40 8.09 -9.76 9.32
N ARG A 41 6.95 -10.46 9.44
CA ARG A 41 6.91 -11.92 9.25
C ARG A 41 7.18 -12.36 7.81
N ALA A 42 6.97 -11.49 6.83
CA ALA A 42 7.09 -11.77 5.41
C ALA A 42 8.44 -11.34 4.82
N GLU A 43 9.38 -10.87 5.64
CA GLU A 43 10.68 -10.34 5.21
C GLU A 43 11.47 -11.34 4.34
N THR A 44 11.36 -12.64 4.64
CA THR A 44 12.02 -13.72 3.88
C THR A 44 11.57 -13.84 2.42
N LEU A 45 10.44 -13.22 2.04
CA LEU A 45 9.96 -13.22 0.66
C LEU A 45 10.66 -12.18 -0.21
N ASN A 46 11.38 -11.21 0.38
CA ASN A 46 11.97 -10.08 -0.32
C ASN A 46 10.96 -9.34 -1.22
N ALA A 47 9.71 -9.23 -0.75
CA ALA A 47 8.59 -8.65 -1.50
C ALA A 47 8.46 -7.13 -1.33
N THR A 48 9.21 -6.54 -0.40
CA THR A 48 9.21 -5.11 -0.08
C THR A 48 10.63 -4.59 -0.02
N LEU A 49 10.87 -3.42 -0.62
CA LEU A 49 12.17 -2.75 -0.60
C LEU A 49 12.28 -1.76 0.57
N HIS A 50 11.20 -1.06 0.86
CA HIS A 50 11.16 -0.07 1.94
C HIS A 50 9.80 -0.14 2.66
N TRP A 51 9.84 -0.15 3.99
CA TRP A 51 8.69 0.08 4.87
C TRP A 51 9.20 0.42 6.27
N SER A 52 8.37 1.05 7.10
CA SER A 52 8.64 1.20 8.53
C SER A 52 7.34 1.26 9.33
N GLN A 53 7.42 0.90 10.61
CA GLN A 53 6.26 1.03 11.51
C GLN A 53 5.87 2.51 11.71
N GLU A 54 6.85 3.40 11.78
CA GLU A 54 6.64 4.85 11.93
C GLU A 54 5.81 5.44 10.79
N LEU A 55 6.12 5.09 9.53
CA LEU A 55 5.37 5.56 8.37
C LEU A 55 3.94 5.00 8.34
N LEU A 56 3.76 3.74 8.73
CA LEU A 56 2.44 3.13 8.87
C LEU A 56 1.59 3.81 9.94
N ASP A 57 2.19 4.16 11.07
CA ASP A 57 1.53 4.88 12.16
C ASP A 57 1.15 6.31 11.74
N ALA A 58 2.02 6.99 10.98
CA ALA A 58 1.72 8.29 10.38
C ALA A 58 0.53 8.23 9.39
N GLU A 59 0.48 7.20 8.54
CA GLU A 59 -0.65 6.97 7.63
C GLU A 59 -1.95 6.65 8.39
N ALA A 60 -1.86 5.90 9.49
CA ALA A 60 -3.01 5.65 10.36
C ALA A 60 -3.54 6.92 11.01
N ALA A 61 -2.65 7.75 11.58
CA ALA A 61 -3.03 9.04 12.16
C ALA A 61 -3.68 9.96 11.12
N ARG A 62 -3.15 9.98 9.89
CA ARG A 62 -3.75 10.74 8.78
C ARG A 62 -5.18 10.28 8.49
N VAL A 63 -5.41 8.96 8.43
CA VAL A 63 -6.74 8.40 8.17
C VAL A 63 -7.70 8.63 9.34
N ASP A 64 -7.25 8.46 10.59
CA ASP A 64 -8.06 8.70 11.79
C ASP A 64 -8.45 10.19 11.93
N GLY A 65 -7.64 11.11 11.38
CA GLY A 65 -7.96 12.54 11.28
C GLY A 65 -8.95 12.92 10.17
N MET A 66 -9.37 11.98 9.30
CA MET A 66 -10.34 12.26 8.24
C MET A 66 -11.76 12.23 8.79
N ALA A 67 -12.55 13.27 8.51
CA ALA A 67 -13.98 13.30 8.88
C ALA A 67 -14.79 12.17 8.19
N ALA A 68 -14.43 11.83 6.96
CA ALA A 68 -15.04 10.75 6.19
C ALA A 68 -13.96 10.04 5.34
N PRO A 69 -13.28 9.02 5.88
CA PRO A 69 -12.32 8.25 5.12
C PRO A 69 -13.07 7.49 4.02
N GLY A 70 -12.74 7.78 2.75
CA GLY A 70 -13.46 7.31 1.57
C GLY A 70 -13.46 5.77 1.38
N PRO A 71 -13.70 5.26 0.15
CA PRO A 71 -13.93 3.84 -0.09
C PRO A 71 -12.75 2.92 0.26
N LEU A 72 -11.54 3.47 0.43
CA LEU A 72 -10.33 2.75 0.83
C LEU A 72 -9.88 3.10 2.24
N GLY A 73 -10.74 3.73 3.03
CA GLY A 73 -10.40 4.18 4.37
C GLY A 73 -9.70 3.09 5.20
N GLY A 74 -8.51 3.40 5.69
CA GLY A 74 -7.72 2.51 6.54
C GLY A 74 -7.18 1.27 5.82
N MET A 75 -7.35 1.16 4.50
CA MET A 75 -6.86 0.02 3.72
C MET A 75 -5.34 0.11 3.56
N PRO A 76 -4.54 -0.83 4.09
CA PRO A 76 -3.11 -0.88 3.82
C PRO A 76 -2.86 -1.28 2.36
N ILE A 77 -2.06 -0.50 1.65
CA ILE A 77 -1.67 -0.75 0.26
C ILE A 77 -0.16 -0.68 0.09
N ALA A 78 0.38 -1.52 -0.78
CA ALA A 78 1.78 -1.43 -1.19
C ALA A 78 1.89 -0.71 -2.54
N ILE A 79 2.91 0.12 -2.71
CA ILE A 79 3.15 0.92 -3.90
C ILE A 79 4.40 0.40 -4.59
N LYS A 80 4.32 0.13 -5.89
CA LYS A 80 5.49 -0.32 -6.64
C LYS A 80 6.60 0.74 -6.59
N ASP A 81 7.85 0.31 -6.45
CA ASP A 81 9.03 1.16 -6.26
C ASP A 81 9.42 2.01 -7.48
N ASN A 82 8.62 1.96 -8.55
CA ASN A 82 8.70 2.88 -9.68
C ASN A 82 7.60 3.95 -9.67
N ILE A 83 6.85 4.06 -8.58
CA ILE A 83 5.81 5.08 -8.36
C ILE A 83 6.24 5.94 -7.17
N VAL A 84 6.48 7.22 -7.43
CA VAL A 84 7.11 8.13 -6.44
C VAL A 84 6.21 8.47 -5.24
N THR A 85 6.83 8.54 -4.07
CA THR A 85 6.28 9.11 -2.84
C THR A 85 7.34 9.99 -2.18
N VAL A 86 6.93 10.92 -1.30
CA VAL A 86 7.86 11.89 -0.68
C VAL A 86 8.52 11.35 0.60
N GLU A 87 7.81 10.45 1.29
CA GLU A 87 8.21 9.92 2.59
C GLU A 87 9.12 8.69 2.50
N GLN A 88 9.31 8.11 1.31
CA GLN A 88 10.12 6.92 1.08
C GLN A 88 10.95 7.05 -0.21
N PRO A 89 12.15 6.44 -0.26
CA PRO A 89 12.92 6.35 -1.50
C PRO A 89 12.13 5.67 -2.63
N THR A 90 12.48 6.03 -3.86
CA THR A 90 11.93 5.39 -5.06
C THR A 90 13.10 5.03 -5.98
N THR A 91 13.53 3.78 -5.95
CA THR A 91 14.76 3.33 -6.62
C THR A 91 14.51 2.70 -7.99
N CYS A 92 13.24 2.42 -8.32
CA CYS A 92 12.84 1.56 -9.44
C CYS A 92 13.51 0.17 -9.41
N GLY A 93 13.96 -0.31 -8.25
CA GLY A 93 14.78 -1.51 -8.12
C GLY A 93 16.14 -1.42 -8.83
N SER A 94 16.71 -0.21 -8.96
CA SER A 94 17.95 0.04 -9.69
C SER A 94 18.92 0.89 -8.88
N ARG A 95 20.22 0.54 -8.99
CA ARG A 95 21.31 1.33 -8.37
C ARG A 95 21.44 2.73 -8.94
N ILE A 96 20.90 2.99 -10.13
CA ILE A 96 20.91 4.34 -10.74
C ILE A 96 20.18 5.36 -9.85
N LEU A 97 19.12 4.93 -9.16
CA LEU A 97 18.29 5.77 -8.30
C LEU A 97 18.45 5.39 -6.82
N GLU A 98 19.57 4.76 -6.45
CA GLU A 98 19.88 4.46 -5.06
C GLU A 98 19.90 5.76 -4.25
N GLY A 99 19.07 5.83 -3.20
CA GLY A 99 18.93 7.03 -2.37
C GLY A 99 18.08 8.16 -2.95
N TYR A 100 17.44 7.98 -4.13
CA TYR A 100 16.57 9.01 -4.70
C TYR A 100 15.32 9.24 -3.83
N LEU A 101 15.16 10.47 -3.36
CA LEU A 101 13.96 10.99 -2.69
C LEU A 101 13.22 11.92 -3.66
N SER A 102 11.95 11.60 -3.93
CA SER A 102 11.15 12.41 -4.85
C SER A 102 10.70 13.72 -4.19
N PRO A 103 10.72 14.85 -4.90
CA PRO A 103 10.19 16.12 -4.37
C PRO A 103 8.65 16.19 -4.42
N TYR A 104 7.97 15.18 -4.96
CA TYR A 104 6.52 15.12 -5.06
C TYR A 104 5.98 13.68 -4.94
N THR A 105 4.69 13.58 -4.67
CA THR A 105 3.95 12.31 -4.64
C THR A 105 3.25 12.09 -5.99
N ALA A 106 3.28 10.87 -6.53
CA ALA A 106 2.61 10.58 -7.79
C ALA A 106 1.08 10.76 -7.66
N THR A 107 0.43 11.31 -8.69
CA THR A 107 -1.04 11.53 -8.71
C THR A 107 -1.86 10.28 -8.40
N ALA A 108 -1.38 9.10 -8.79
CA ALA A 108 -2.05 7.84 -8.45
C ALA A 108 -2.05 7.59 -6.93
N VAL A 109 -0.94 7.87 -6.24
CA VAL A 109 -0.83 7.73 -4.79
C VAL A 109 -1.67 8.79 -4.08
N GLU A 110 -1.67 10.04 -4.57
CA GLU A 110 -2.52 11.10 -4.04
C GLU A 110 -4.00 10.71 -4.08
N ARG A 111 -4.47 10.16 -5.20
CA ARG A 111 -5.85 9.67 -5.35
C ARG A 111 -6.17 8.52 -4.38
N LEU A 112 -5.23 7.60 -4.17
CA LEU A 112 -5.39 6.50 -3.22
C LEU A 112 -5.48 7.02 -1.77
N ARG A 113 -4.60 7.96 -1.39
CA ARG A 113 -4.62 8.63 -0.08
C ARG A 113 -5.91 9.41 0.15
N ALA A 114 -6.40 10.12 -0.87
CA ALA A 114 -7.67 10.84 -0.83
C ALA A 114 -8.87 9.89 -0.66
N ALA A 115 -8.81 8.68 -1.23
CA ALA A 115 -9.77 7.63 -0.99
C ALA A 115 -9.64 6.95 0.40
N GLY A 116 -8.64 7.35 1.19
CA GLY A 116 -8.41 6.88 2.56
C GLY A 116 -7.45 5.71 2.72
N ALA A 117 -6.76 5.27 1.65
CA ALA A 117 -5.79 4.17 1.73
C ALA A 117 -4.53 4.59 2.51
N MET A 118 -3.91 3.65 3.22
CA MET A 118 -2.64 3.83 3.96
C MET A 118 -1.49 3.21 3.17
N VAL A 119 -0.47 3.99 2.83
CA VAL A 119 0.72 3.49 2.13
C VAL A 119 1.59 2.70 3.11
N ALA A 120 1.68 1.39 2.90
CA ALA A 120 2.33 0.47 3.81
C ALA A 120 3.80 0.15 3.46
N ALA A 121 4.14 0.12 2.16
CA ALA A 121 5.46 -0.30 1.71
C ALA A 121 5.74 0.11 0.25
N LYS A 122 7.02 0.10 -0.12
CA LYS A 122 7.54 0.07 -1.49
C LYS A 122 7.87 -1.37 -1.89
N THR A 123 7.53 -1.78 -3.11
CA THR A 123 7.75 -3.15 -3.64
C THR A 123 8.53 -3.18 -4.93
#